data_AF-A0A3S1ZAW4-F1
#
_entry.id   AF-A0A3S1ZAW4-F1
#
_cell.length_a   1.000
_cell.length_b   1.000
_cell.length_c   1.000
_cell.angle_alpha   90.00
_cell.angle_beta   90.00
_cell.angle_gamma   90.00
#
_symmetry.space_group_name_H-M   'P 1'
#
loop_
_entity.id
_entity.type
_entity.pdbx_description
1 polymer ?
#
loop_
_entity_poly.entity_id
_entity_poly.type
_entity_poly.pdbx_seq_one_letter_code
_entity_poly.pdbx_strand_id
1 'polypeptide(L)'
;MHTVMPECDTRPNASSALLAGRNVDSVIKGAALGRIGNLEVRLARNEAEIAAAQEVRYRVFYDELGAKKDLFRAHDRRDADRFDPLCDHLLVLDTTLSGPEHRRIVGTYRLLRQEIAATAGGFYSEGEFELTKLIARHPGQRFLELGRSCVLPEYRSK
;
A
#
# COMPACT_ATOMS: atom_id res chain seq x y z
N MET A 1 -34.37 48.62 -0.87
CA MET A 1 -34.61 47.33 -0.18
C MET A 1 -33.29 46.59 -0.13
N HIS A 2 -32.59 46.69 1.00
CA HIS A 2 -31.29 46.06 1.28
C HIS A 2 -31.58 44.80 2.09
N THR A 3 -31.08 43.64 1.65
CA THR A 3 -31.10 42.41 2.45
C THR A 3 -29.67 41.95 2.63
N VAL A 4 -29.22 42.06 3.88
CA VAL A 4 -27.91 41.67 4.39
C VAL A 4 -27.86 40.15 4.51
N MET A 5 -26.81 39.53 3.95
CA MET A 5 -26.47 38.12 4.16
C MET A 5 -25.64 37.98 5.45
N PRO A 6 -25.79 36.90 6.24
CA PRO A 6 -25.08 36.76 7.51
C PRO A 6 -23.62 36.31 7.29
N GLU A 7 -22.71 36.91 8.04
CA GLU A 7 -21.30 36.54 8.12
C GLU A 7 -21.14 35.14 8.75
N CYS A 8 -20.46 34.25 8.05
CA CYS A 8 -20.05 32.95 8.57
C CYS A 8 -18.76 33.14 9.41
N ASP A 9 -18.97 33.20 10.72
CA ASP A 9 -17.95 33.27 11.78
C ASP A 9 -17.01 32.05 11.71
N THR A 10 -15.81 32.23 11.15
CA THR A 10 -14.76 31.21 11.09
C THR A 10 -13.84 31.30 12.31
N ARG A 11 -14.33 30.82 13.45
CA ARG A 11 -13.46 30.53 14.60
C ARG A 11 -12.67 29.24 14.32
N PRO A 12 -11.33 29.24 14.45
CA PRO A 12 -10.54 28.02 14.30
C PRO A 12 -10.86 27.08 15.47
N ASN A 13 -11.38 25.89 15.14
CA ASN A 13 -11.68 24.86 16.13
C ASN A 13 -10.37 24.35 16.74
N ALA A 14 -10.27 24.41 18.07
CA ALA A 14 -9.08 24.09 18.88
C ALA A 14 -8.65 22.59 18.86
N SER A 15 -9.17 21.80 17.92
CA SER A 15 -8.87 20.38 17.74
C SER A 15 -7.88 20.11 16.59
N SER A 16 -7.61 21.09 15.71
CA SER A 16 -6.66 20.89 14.59
C SER A 16 -5.19 20.99 15.00
N ALA A 17 -4.89 21.48 16.20
CA ALA A 17 -3.52 21.75 16.65
C ALA A 17 -2.80 20.53 17.29
N LEU A 18 -3.51 19.43 17.59
CA LEU A 18 -2.94 18.30 18.35
C LEU A 18 -2.30 17.19 17.51
N LEU A 19 -2.38 17.23 16.18
CA LEU A 19 -1.77 16.22 15.30
C LEU A 19 -0.50 16.71 14.57
N ALA A 20 -0.09 17.97 14.79
CA ALA A 20 1.02 18.59 14.08
C ALA A 20 2.43 18.21 14.60
N GLY A 21 2.58 17.16 15.41
CA GLY A 21 3.84 16.93 16.13
C GLY A 21 4.19 15.50 16.47
N ARG A 22 3.61 14.48 15.81
CA ARG A 22 4.18 13.14 15.89
C ARG A 22 5.33 13.05 14.90
N ASN A 23 6.55 13.17 15.41
CA ASN A 23 7.76 12.74 14.73
C ASN A 23 7.46 11.32 14.21
N VAL A 24 7.37 11.14 12.90
CA VAL A 24 7.14 9.82 12.31
C VAL A 24 8.45 9.09 12.49
N ASP A 25 8.55 8.33 13.57
CA ASP A 25 9.61 7.36 13.78
C ASP A 25 9.83 6.63 12.46
N SER A 26 11.06 6.69 11.94
CA SER A 26 11.43 6.03 10.68
C SER A 26 10.89 4.60 10.72
N VAL A 27 9.98 4.26 9.79
CA VAL A 27 9.41 2.92 9.77
C VAL A 27 10.54 1.94 9.40
N ILE A 28 11.00 1.20 10.40
CA ILE A 28 12.11 0.25 10.23
C ILE A 28 11.59 -0.93 9.41
N LYS A 29 12.18 -1.14 8.23
CA LYS A 29 11.88 -2.31 7.41
C LYS A 29 12.09 -3.59 8.23
N GLY A 30 11.08 -4.45 8.24
CA GLY A 30 11.13 -5.70 9.00
C GLY A 30 10.72 -5.64 10.46
N ALA A 31 10.58 -4.46 11.05
CA ALA A 31 9.98 -4.35 12.37
C ALA A 31 8.47 -4.61 12.26
N ALA A 32 7.91 -5.32 13.24
CA ALA A 32 6.47 -5.54 13.31
C ALA A 32 5.75 -4.20 13.51
N LEU A 33 4.83 -3.91 12.58
CA LEU A 33 3.95 -2.75 12.61
C LEU A 33 2.67 -3.01 13.39
N GLY A 34 2.27 -4.28 13.50
CA GLY A 34 1.08 -4.70 14.22
C GLY A 34 0.90 -6.21 14.24
N ARG A 35 0.07 -6.71 15.15
CA ARG A 35 -0.28 -8.14 15.26
C ARG A 35 -1.75 -8.31 15.59
N ILE A 36 -2.37 -9.36 15.04
CA ILE A 36 -3.71 -9.83 15.41
C ILE A 36 -3.71 -11.36 15.43
N GLY A 37 -3.97 -11.96 16.59
CA GLY A 37 -3.82 -13.40 16.76
C GLY A 37 -2.40 -13.88 16.37
N ASN A 38 -2.33 -14.83 15.46
CA ASN A 38 -1.09 -15.35 14.89
C ASN A 38 -0.57 -14.55 13.68
N LEU A 39 -1.27 -13.51 13.26
CA LEU A 39 -0.89 -12.69 12.11
C LEU A 39 -0.03 -11.52 12.54
N GLU A 40 1.05 -11.27 11.81
CA GLU A 40 1.94 -10.13 11.98
C GLU A 40 2.02 -9.32 10.69
N VAL A 41 2.05 -7.99 10.81
CA VAL A 41 2.22 -7.09 9.68
C VAL A 41 3.55 -6.36 9.79
N ARG A 42 4.30 -6.27 8.69
CA ARG A 42 5.55 -5.51 8.59
C ARG A 42 5.90 -5.15 7.15
N LEU A 43 6.87 -4.24 6.95
CA LEU A 43 7.43 -4.01 5.62
C LEU A 43 8.44 -5.10 5.24
N ALA A 44 8.54 -5.37 3.94
CA ALA A 44 9.56 -6.21 3.35
C ALA A 44 10.97 -5.62 3.60
N ARG A 45 11.92 -6.50 3.91
CA ARG A 45 13.32 -6.14 4.22
C ARG A 45 14.26 -6.30 3.04
N ASN A 46 13.95 -7.20 2.12
CA ASN A 46 14.86 -7.63 1.07
C ASN A 46 14.09 -8.12 -0.16
N GLU A 47 14.83 -8.33 -1.25
CA GLU A 47 14.29 -8.78 -2.52
C GLU A 47 13.63 -10.17 -2.46
N ALA A 48 14.10 -11.07 -1.59
CA ALA A 48 13.51 -12.39 -1.43
C ALA A 48 12.08 -12.32 -0.88
N GLU A 49 11.81 -11.37 0.03
CA GLU A 49 10.46 -11.12 0.54
C GLU A 49 9.56 -10.43 -0.49
N ILE A 50 10.12 -9.52 -1.31
CA ILE A 50 9.39 -8.91 -2.43
C ILE A 50 9.02 -9.97 -3.48
N ALA A 51 9.96 -10.85 -3.81
CA ALA A 51 9.73 -11.98 -4.71
C ALA A 51 8.63 -12.92 -4.19
N ALA A 52 8.62 -13.24 -2.90
CA ALA A 52 7.56 -14.04 -2.31
C ALA A 52 6.20 -13.33 -2.31
N ALA A 53 6.17 -12.01 -2.12
CA ALA A 53 4.95 -11.22 -2.28
C ALA A 53 4.44 -11.24 -3.74
N GLN A 54 5.33 -11.16 -4.73
CA GLN A 54 4.99 -11.32 -6.15
C GLN A 54 4.42 -12.71 -6.46
N GLU A 55 4.93 -13.77 -5.83
CA GLU A 55 4.41 -15.12 -5.95
C GLU A 55 3.01 -15.26 -5.33
N VAL A 56 2.75 -14.64 -4.17
CA VAL A 56 1.41 -14.60 -3.56
C VAL A 56 0.42 -13.88 -4.47
N ARG A 57 0.80 -12.72 -5.02
CA ARG A 57 -0.01 -11.98 -6.00
C ARG A 57 -0.30 -12.82 -7.24
N TYR A 58 0.71 -13.51 -7.76
CA TYR A 58 0.55 -14.40 -8.90
C TYR A 58 -0.49 -15.48 -8.62
N ARG A 59 -0.39 -16.19 -7.48
CA ARG A 59 -1.35 -17.24 -7.11
C ARG A 59 -2.78 -16.71 -7.04
N VAL A 60 -2.98 -15.56 -6.39
CA VAL A 60 -4.32 -14.97 -6.25
C VAL A 60 -4.87 -14.48 -7.59
N PHE A 61 -4.08 -13.76 -8.39
CA PHE A 61 -4.58 -13.17 -9.64
C PHE A 61 -4.64 -14.12 -10.83
N TYR A 62 -3.74 -15.11 -10.91
CA TYR A 62 -3.65 -16.00 -12.06
C TYR A 62 -4.29 -17.36 -11.78
N ASP A 63 -4.06 -17.95 -10.61
CA ASP A 63 -4.60 -19.29 -10.32
C ASP A 63 -6.10 -19.25 -9.96
N GLU A 64 -6.59 -18.18 -9.31
CA GLU A 64 -8.00 -18.07 -8.92
C GLU A 64 -8.89 -17.33 -9.92
N LEU A 65 -8.40 -16.22 -10.50
CA LEU A 65 -9.23 -15.32 -11.32
C LEU A 65 -9.22 -15.66 -12.81
N GLY A 66 -8.62 -16.79 -13.19
CA GLY A 66 -8.73 -17.32 -14.54
C GLY A 66 -8.17 -16.38 -15.61
N ALA A 67 -7.13 -15.61 -15.29
CA ALA A 67 -6.35 -14.83 -16.25
C ALA A 67 -5.55 -15.77 -17.18
N LYS A 68 -6.27 -16.53 -18.02
CA LYS A 68 -5.72 -17.23 -19.19
C LYS A 68 -5.36 -16.19 -20.26
N LYS A 69 -4.47 -15.25 -19.97
CA LYS A 69 -3.90 -14.36 -20.97
C LYS A 69 -2.42 -14.19 -20.71
N ASP A 70 -1.66 -14.63 -21.72
CA ASP A 70 -0.20 -14.65 -21.85
C ASP A 70 0.57 -15.64 -20.96
N LEU A 71 0.53 -16.91 -21.40
CA LEU A 71 1.46 -17.98 -21.06
C LEU A 71 2.96 -17.58 -21.21
N PHE A 72 3.26 -16.44 -21.86
CA PHE A 72 4.61 -15.92 -22.06
C PHE A 72 5.17 -15.13 -20.86
N ARG A 73 4.34 -14.66 -19.91
CA ARG A 73 4.84 -14.00 -18.68
C ARG A 73 5.04 -14.96 -17.50
N ALA A 74 4.77 -16.25 -17.69
CA ALA A 74 4.64 -17.24 -16.62
C ALA A 74 5.93 -17.99 -16.24
N HIS A 75 7.09 -17.68 -16.84
CA HIS A 75 8.30 -18.47 -16.59
C HIS A 75 8.74 -18.45 -15.12
N ASP A 76 8.54 -17.31 -14.43
CA ASP A 76 8.97 -17.12 -13.04
C ASP A 76 7.84 -17.18 -12.01
N ARG A 77 6.58 -17.41 -12.43
CA ARG A 77 5.38 -17.47 -11.57
C ARG A 77 5.27 -16.31 -10.56
N ARG A 78 5.54 -15.09 -11.05
CA ARG A 78 5.55 -13.84 -10.26
C ARG A 78 4.74 -12.76 -10.96
N ASP A 79 3.92 -12.05 -10.20
CA ASP A 79 3.28 -10.81 -10.64
C ASP A 79 4.22 -9.64 -10.37
N ALA A 80 5.12 -9.35 -11.32
CA ALA A 80 6.12 -8.30 -11.19
C ALA A 80 5.91 -7.16 -12.20
N ASP A 81 6.12 -5.91 -11.79
CA ASP A 81 6.09 -4.75 -12.69
C ASP A 81 7.13 -3.67 -12.31
N ARG A 82 7.23 -2.64 -13.16
CA ARG A 82 8.23 -1.56 -13.04
C ARG A 82 8.14 -0.74 -11.75
N PHE A 83 7.03 -0.81 -11.03
CA PHE A 83 6.82 -0.06 -9.80
C PHE A 83 7.23 -0.86 -8.55
N ASP A 84 7.45 -2.17 -8.64
CA ASP A 84 7.85 -2.97 -7.49
C ASP A 84 9.13 -2.46 -6.79
N PRO A 85 10.18 -2.00 -7.50
CA PRO A 85 11.36 -1.44 -6.85
C PRO A 85 11.12 -0.07 -6.19
N LEU A 86 10.04 0.62 -6.56
CA LEU A 86 9.69 1.96 -6.07
C LEU A 86 8.80 1.90 -4.82
N CYS A 87 8.04 0.81 -4.66
CA CYS A 87 7.11 0.64 -3.57
C CYS A 87 7.78 0.05 -2.33
N ASP A 88 7.29 0.43 -1.16
CA ASP A 88 7.37 -0.48 -0.03
C ASP A 88 6.36 -1.62 -0.23
N HIS A 89 6.68 -2.77 0.31
CA HIS A 89 5.79 -3.95 0.29
C HIS A 89 5.38 -4.24 1.72
N LEU A 90 4.12 -4.01 2.04
CA LEU A 90 3.51 -4.41 3.29
C LEU A 90 3.18 -5.90 3.21
N LEU A 91 3.63 -6.66 4.19
CA LEU A 91 3.49 -8.10 4.25
C LEU A 91 2.64 -8.47 5.45
N VAL A 92 1.74 -9.44 5.26
CA VAL A 92 1.03 -10.13 6.32
C VAL A 92 1.64 -11.52 6.45
N LEU A 93 2.14 -11.86 7.63
CA LEU A 93 2.78 -13.14 7.91
C LEU A 93 1.95 -13.93 8.92
N ASP A 94 1.82 -15.24 8.70
CA ASP A 94 1.31 -16.17 9.71
C ASP A 94 2.49 -16.78 10.48
N THR A 95 2.57 -16.43 11.76
CA THR A 95 3.66 -16.84 12.65
C THR A 95 3.63 -18.33 13.02
N THR A 96 2.51 -19.03 12.77
CA THR A 96 2.38 -20.48 13.02
C THR A 96 2.98 -21.33 11.91
N LEU A 97 3.14 -20.77 10.70
CA LEU A 97 3.69 -21.49 9.56
C LEU A 97 5.19 -21.77 9.77
N SER A 98 5.58 -23.01 9.53
CA SER A 98 6.97 -23.43 9.59
C SER A 98 7.73 -23.09 8.30
N GLY A 99 9.06 -23.02 8.37
CA GLY A 99 9.92 -22.72 7.23
C GLY A 99 10.43 -21.26 7.20
N PRO A 100 11.10 -20.84 6.11
CA PRO A 100 11.68 -19.50 6.02
C PRO A 100 10.60 -18.42 5.99
N GLU A 101 10.88 -17.23 6.52
CA GLU A 101 9.88 -16.16 6.74
C GLU A 101 9.14 -15.75 5.46
N HIS A 102 9.81 -15.72 4.31
CA HIS A 102 9.19 -15.39 3.04
C HIS A 102 8.08 -16.39 2.63
N ARG A 103 8.15 -17.65 3.08
CA ARG A 103 7.08 -18.66 2.86
C ARG A 103 5.91 -18.53 3.83
N ARG A 104 6.04 -17.67 4.85
CA ARG A 104 4.97 -17.40 5.82
C ARG A 104 4.10 -16.21 5.43
N ILE A 105 4.39 -15.57 4.29
CA ILE A 105 3.62 -14.43 3.77
C ILE A 105 2.29 -14.96 3.23
N VAL A 106 1.18 -14.48 3.81
CA VAL A 106 -0.20 -14.89 3.50
C VAL A 106 -1.03 -13.77 2.89
N GLY A 107 -0.50 -12.56 2.86
CA GLY A 107 -1.10 -11.42 2.19
C GLY A 107 -0.11 -10.29 1.99
N THR A 108 -0.43 -9.37 1.09
CA THR A 108 0.45 -8.24 0.76
C THR A 108 -0.31 -7.02 0.22
N TYR A 109 0.32 -5.86 0.39
CA TYR A 109 -0.01 -4.59 -0.23
C TYR A 109 1.25 -3.92 -0.74
N ARG A 110 1.15 -3.18 -1.84
CA ARG A 110 2.15 -2.20 -2.26
C ARG A 110 1.79 -0.80 -1.80
N LEU A 111 2.80 -0.08 -1.33
CA LEU A 111 2.70 1.30 -0.87
C LEU A 111 3.61 2.17 -1.74
N LEU A 112 3.04 2.99 -2.63
CA LEU A 112 3.79 3.99 -3.39
C LEU A 112 3.59 5.35 -2.71
N ARG A 113 4.66 5.90 -2.12
CA ARG A 113 4.62 7.18 -1.42
C ARG A 113 4.73 8.35 -2.41
N GLN A 114 4.03 9.45 -2.14
CA GLN A 114 3.98 10.61 -3.04
C GLN A 114 5.36 11.14 -3.44
N GLU A 115 6.31 11.22 -2.50
CA GLU A 115 7.66 11.73 -2.79
C GLU A 115 8.43 10.81 -3.75
N ILE A 116 8.19 9.50 -3.69
CA ILE A 116 8.78 8.54 -4.62
C ILE A 116 8.07 8.62 -5.97
N ALA A 117 6.74 8.66 -5.98
CA ALA A 117 5.94 8.82 -7.20
C ALA A 117 6.36 10.08 -7.99
N ALA A 118 6.53 11.22 -7.30
CA ALA A 118 6.93 12.48 -7.92
C ALA A 118 8.28 12.40 -8.66
N THR A 119 9.22 11.58 -8.17
CA THR A 119 10.52 11.38 -8.81
C THR A 119 10.52 10.27 -9.86
N ALA A 120 9.56 9.36 -9.81
CA ALA A 120 9.47 8.20 -10.68
C ALA A 120 8.47 8.33 -11.85
N GLY A 121 7.93 9.54 -12.06
CA GLY A 121 7.03 9.84 -13.18
C GLY A 121 5.54 9.68 -12.87
N GLY A 122 5.15 9.82 -11.59
CA GLY A 122 3.76 9.83 -11.15
C GLY A 122 3.32 8.57 -10.42
N PHE A 123 2.11 8.62 -9.86
CA PHE A 123 1.42 7.43 -9.34
C PHE A 123 1.03 6.48 -10.47
N TYR A 124 0.82 5.19 -10.18
CA TYR A 124 0.31 4.25 -11.18
C TYR A 124 -1.04 4.72 -11.73
N SER A 125 -1.93 5.17 -10.83
CA SER A 125 -3.31 5.52 -11.15
C SER A 125 -3.44 6.85 -11.92
N GLU A 126 -2.34 7.59 -12.14
CA GLU A 126 -2.37 8.80 -12.99
C GLU A 126 -2.67 8.50 -14.47
N GLY A 127 -2.46 7.25 -14.91
CA GLY A 127 -2.89 6.84 -16.26
C GLY A 127 -4.40 6.79 -16.43
N GLU A 128 -5.16 6.74 -15.33
CA GLU A 128 -6.61 6.55 -15.33
C GLU A 128 -7.36 7.73 -14.67
N PHE A 129 -6.71 8.46 -13.76
CA PHE A 129 -7.32 9.50 -12.95
C PHE A 129 -6.48 10.78 -12.91
N GLU A 130 -7.14 11.95 -12.79
CA GLU A 130 -6.48 13.25 -12.67
C GLU A 130 -5.94 13.53 -11.25
N LEU A 131 -4.96 12.74 -10.78
CA LEU A 131 -4.45 12.87 -9.41
C LEU A 131 -3.66 14.15 -9.16
N THR A 132 -2.98 14.71 -10.17
CA THR A 132 -2.20 15.95 -10.00
C THR A 132 -3.06 17.11 -9.51
N LYS A 133 -4.31 17.22 -10.01
CA LYS A 133 -5.27 18.25 -9.56
C LYS A 133 -5.74 18.00 -8.14
N LEU A 134 -5.95 16.73 -7.76
CA LEU A 134 -6.32 16.35 -6.39
C LEU A 134 -5.21 16.75 -5.42
N ILE A 135 -3.96 16.40 -5.72
CA ILE A 135 -2.80 16.70 -4.88
C ILE A 135 -2.62 18.22 -4.72
N ALA A 136 -2.72 18.97 -5.81
CA ALA A 136 -2.58 20.43 -5.80
C ALA A 136 -3.63 21.14 -4.91
N ARG A 137 -4.82 20.56 -4.76
CA ARG A 137 -5.88 21.09 -3.88
C ARG A 137 -5.63 20.80 -2.39
N HIS A 138 -4.68 19.92 -2.06
CA HIS A 138 -4.37 19.50 -0.69
C HIS A 138 -2.87 19.61 -0.38
N PRO A 139 -2.26 20.80 -0.48
CA PRO A 139 -0.81 20.98 -0.38
C PRO A 139 -0.20 20.62 1.00
N GLY A 140 -1.03 20.57 2.05
CA GLY A 140 -0.60 20.15 3.40
C GLY A 140 -0.74 18.65 3.68
N GLN A 141 -1.25 17.86 2.73
CA GLN A 141 -1.44 16.42 2.89
C GLN A 141 -0.32 15.64 2.19
N ARG A 142 -0.08 14.42 2.69
CA ARG A 142 0.81 13.45 2.05
C ARG A 142 -0.04 12.32 1.49
N PHE A 143 0.14 12.04 0.21
CA PHE A 143 -0.60 11.00 -0.50
C PHE A 143 0.18 9.69 -0.50
N LEU A 144 -0.55 8.58 -0.47
CA LEU A 144 -0.03 7.22 -0.55
C LEU A 144 -0.96 6.45 -1.48
N GLU A 145 -0.41 5.83 -2.51
CA GLU A 145 -1.16 4.91 -3.35
C GLU A 145 -0.97 3.49 -2.83
N LEU A 146 -2.10 2.85 -2.56
CA LEU A 146 -2.20 1.45 -2.17
C LEU A 146 -2.60 0.63 -3.38
N GLY A 147 -1.89 -0.44 -3.65
CA GLY A 147 -2.18 -1.29 -4.81
C GLY A 147 -1.77 -2.74 -4.62
N ARG A 148 -2.13 -3.56 -5.60
CA ARG A 148 -1.76 -4.99 -5.67
C ARG A 148 -2.10 -5.75 -4.38
N SER A 149 -3.25 -5.44 -3.81
CA SER A 149 -3.74 -6.05 -2.58
C SER A 149 -4.13 -7.50 -2.83
N CYS A 150 -3.55 -8.42 -2.07
CA CYS A 150 -3.82 -9.85 -2.18
C CYS A 150 -3.80 -10.49 -0.81
N VAL A 151 -4.70 -11.45 -0.58
CA VAL A 151 -4.71 -12.34 0.58
C VAL A 151 -5.00 -13.74 0.06
N LEU A 152 -4.22 -14.71 0.53
CA LEU A 152 -4.44 -16.12 0.21
C LEU A 152 -5.86 -16.54 0.63
N PRO A 153 -6.56 -17.39 -0.15
CA PRO A 153 -7.96 -17.77 0.10
C PRO A 153 -8.24 -18.22 1.53
N GLU A 154 -7.33 -19.00 2.11
CA GLU A 154 -7.47 -19.59 3.44
C GLU A 154 -7.45 -18.54 4.58
N TYR A 155 -7.15 -17.28 4.25
CA TYR A 155 -6.98 -16.17 5.17
C TYR A 155 -8.00 -15.05 4.99
N ARG A 156 -8.98 -15.18 4.08
CA ARG A 156 -9.97 -14.11 3.79
C ARG A 156 -11.10 -13.99 4.82
N SER A 157 -11.33 -15.03 5.61
CA SER A 157 -12.43 -15.11 6.58
C SER A 157 -11.96 -15.35 8.01
N LYS A 158 -10.70 -15.04 8.31
CA LYS A 158 -10.11 -15.15 9.65
C LYS A 158 -10.22 -13.85 10.42
#